data_AF-A0A2V9SX82-F1
#
_entry.id   AF-A0A2V9SX82-F1
#
_cell.length_a   1.000
_cell.length_b   1.000
_cell.length_c   1.000
_cell.angle_alpha   90.00
_cell.angle_beta   90.00
_cell.angle_gamma   90.00
#
_symmetry.space_group_name_H-M   'P 1'
#
loop_
_entity.id
_entity.type
_entity.pdbx_description
1 polymer ?
#
loop_
_entity_poly.entity_id
_entity_poly.type
_entity_poly.pdbx_seq_one_letter_code
_entity_poly.pdbx_strand_id
1 'polypeptide(L)'
;MNHLIALLAHHGYAVVFWLVFAEAIGLPMPAALALVGAGAAVASGALSAPIVLLLAILAMLLGDLVLFDLGRRMGWALLGFLCKISVNPETCILRSAESFYKRGKLTLVIAKFIPGLNTMAAPLAGSMKMRLAQFLRFDFAGAALYALAYGCLGFVFRDFLAALTNSFQAAGRLLEQTVLIAILAYVVYRAWLFQKYAVYRVVPRVQVEELARKLASDESAGVLVMDVRSHGYYDAEALRIKGSIRLEPNNLSEELKTLPKDKDIYVYCT
;
A
#
# COMPACT_ATOMS: atom_id res chain seq x y z
N MET A 1 33.69 -7.44 -25.20
CA MET A 1 32.22 -7.51 -25.44
C MET A 1 31.55 -8.67 -24.71
N ASN A 2 31.87 -9.93 -25.00
CA ASN A 2 31.12 -11.10 -24.48
C ASN A 2 30.93 -11.12 -22.95
N HIS A 3 31.96 -10.77 -22.16
CA HIS A 3 31.87 -10.74 -20.70
C HIS A 3 30.89 -9.67 -20.16
N LEU A 4 30.70 -8.57 -20.89
CA LEU A 4 29.81 -7.46 -20.54
C LEU A 4 28.35 -7.80 -20.90
N ILE A 5 28.15 -8.41 -22.07
CA ILE A 5 26.86 -8.98 -22.50
C ILE A 5 26.44 -10.10 -21.55
N ALA A 6 27.37 -10.99 -21.15
CA ALA A 6 27.10 -12.02 -20.16
C ALA A 6 26.68 -11.44 -18.80
N LEU A 7 27.36 -10.38 -18.32
CA LEU A 7 27.00 -9.72 -17.06
C LEU A 7 25.60 -9.08 -17.15
N LEU A 8 25.31 -8.35 -18.24
CA LEU A 8 24.00 -7.72 -18.50
C LEU A 8 22.88 -8.76 -18.59
N ALA A 9 23.10 -9.86 -19.32
CA ALA A 9 22.15 -10.97 -19.41
C ALA A 9 21.92 -11.63 -18.04
N HIS A 10 22.98 -11.85 -17.25
CA HIS A 10 22.90 -12.45 -15.93
C HIS A 10 22.08 -11.61 -14.94
N HIS A 11 22.14 -10.27 -15.05
CA HIS A 11 21.25 -9.38 -14.30
C HIS A 11 19.83 -9.41 -14.85
N GLY A 12 19.63 -9.43 -16.17
CA GLY A 12 18.31 -9.54 -16.81
C GLY A 12 17.53 -10.78 -16.35
N TYR A 13 18.15 -11.95 -16.36
CA TYR A 13 17.54 -13.19 -15.87
C TYR A 13 17.18 -13.13 -14.37
N ALA A 14 18.07 -12.60 -13.54
CA ALA A 14 17.84 -12.46 -12.10
C ALA A 14 16.71 -11.46 -11.79
N VAL A 15 16.66 -10.32 -12.49
CA VAL A 15 15.60 -9.31 -12.35
C VAL A 15 14.24 -9.88 -12.72
N VAL A 16 14.14 -10.64 -13.82
CA VAL A 16 12.89 -11.33 -14.19
C VAL A 16 12.47 -12.30 -13.09
N PHE A 17 13.37 -13.19 -12.65
CA PHE A 17 13.05 -14.18 -11.62
C PHE A 17 12.56 -13.52 -10.32
N TRP A 18 13.31 -12.54 -9.79
CA TRP A 18 12.97 -11.94 -8.50
C TRP A 18 11.75 -11.03 -8.54
N LEU A 19 11.51 -10.28 -9.62
CA LEU A 19 10.28 -9.47 -9.75
C LEU A 19 9.04 -10.35 -9.91
N VAL A 20 9.12 -11.40 -10.72
CA VAL A 20 8.01 -12.36 -10.90
C VAL A 20 7.74 -13.13 -9.61
N PHE A 21 8.78 -13.58 -8.90
CA PHE A 21 8.65 -14.26 -7.61
C PHE A 21 8.04 -13.33 -6.55
N ALA A 22 8.48 -12.07 -6.50
CA ALA A 22 7.95 -11.07 -5.60
C ALA A 22 6.45 -10.79 -5.83
N GLU A 23 6.00 -10.66 -7.08
CA GLU A 23 4.56 -10.55 -7.38
C GLU A 23 3.81 -11.83 -6.95
N ALA A 24 4.36 -13.01 -7.25
CA ALA A 24 3.72 -14.29 -6.92
C ALA A 24 3.54 -14.54 -5.41
N ILE A 25 4.45 -14.04 -4.55
CA ILE A 25 4.25 -14.06 -3.08
C ILE A 25 3.33 -12.95 -2.56
N GLY A 26 2.77 -12.11 -3.44
CA GLY A 26 1.80 -11.07 -3.11
C GLY A 26 2.35 -9.67 -2.86
N LEU A 27 3.62 -9.39 -3.20
CA LEU A 27 4.13 -8.02 -3.19
C LEU A 27 3.60 -7.24 -4.42
N PRO A 28 3.33 -5.93 -4.32
CA PRO A 28 2.83 -5.13 -5.43
C PRO A 28 3.95 -4.78 -6.44
N MET A 29 4.53 -5.79 -7.07
CA MET A 29 5.54 -5.67 -8.12
C MET A 29 4.89 -5.81 -9.50
N PRO A 30 5.36 -5.11 -10.55
CA PRO A 30 4.77 -5.17 -11.87
C PRO A 30 5.45 -6.26 -12.74
N ALA A 31 5.26 -7.54 -12.42
CA ALA A 31 5.91 -8.62 -13.16
C ALA A 31 5.46 -8.71 -14.63
N ALA A 32 4.22 -8.31 -14.93
CA ALA A 32 3.76 -8.11 -16.31
C ALA A 32 4.71 -7.19 -17.12
N LEU A 33 5.16 -6.06 -16.53
CA LEU A 33 6.12 -5.16 -17.19
C LEU A 33 7.52 -5.78 -17.29
N ALA A 34 7.94 -6.53 -16.27
CA ALA A 34 9.22 -7.26 -16.31
C ALA A 34 9.25 -8.30 -17.43
N LEU A 35 8.15 -9.03 -17.65
CA LEU A 35 8.01 -10.01 -18.73
C LEU A 35 7.93 -9.37 -20.12
N VAL A 36 7.25 -8.23 -20.26
CA VAL A 36 7.24 -7.44 -21.51
C VAL A 36 8.66 -6.93 -21.82
N GLY A 37 9.38 -6.39 -20.83
CA GLY A 37 10.77 -5.98 -20.99
C GLY A 37 11.69 -7.14 -21.36
N ALA A 38 11.50 -8.30 -20.73
CA ALA A 38 12.24 -9.52 -21.05
C ALA A 38 11.94 -10.03 -22.47
N GLY A 39 10.68 -9.97 -22.92
CA GLY A 39 10.29 -10.31 -24.29
C GLY A 39 10.98 -9.43 -25.33
N ALA A 40 11.07 -8.12 -25.09
CA ALA A 40 11.80 -7.19 -25.95
C ALA A 40 13.32 -7.48 -25.95
N ALA A 41 13.90 -7.81 -24.79
CA ALA A 41 15.31 -8.20 -24.66
C ALA A 41 15.62 -9.58 -25.30
N VAL A 42 14.64 -10.49 -25.36
CA VAL A 42 14.72 -11.72 -26.15
C VAL A 42 14.71 -11.38 -27.65
N ALA A 43 13.83 -10.47 -28.08
CA ALA A 43 13.73 -10.05 -29.48
C ALA A 43 14.95 -9.26 -29.98
N SER A 44 15.76 -8.68 -29.10
CA SER A 44 17.06 -8.08 -29.43
C SER A 44 18.25 -9.04 -29.32
N GLY A 45 18.01 -10.30 -28.93
CA GLY A 45 19.06 -11.31 -28.75
C GLY A 45 19.88 -11.17 -27.46
N ALA A 46 19.49 -10.28 -26.54
CA ALA A 46 20.18 -10.09 -25.26
C ALA A 46 19.83 -11.18 -24.22
N LEU A 47 18.64 -11.78 -24.32
CA LEU A 47 18.19 -12.90 -23.47
C LEU A 47 17.69 -14.08 -24.31
N SER A 48 17.74 -15.28 -23.74
CA SER A 48 17.26 -16.51 -24.35
C SER A 48 15.81 -16.79 -23.97
N ALA A 49 14.93 -16.89 -24.97
CA ALA A 49 13.50 -17.15 -24.81
C ALA A 49 13.18 -18.34 -23.86
N PRO A 50 13.75 -19.55 -24.05
CA PRO A 50 13.46 -20.69 -23.16
C PRO A 50 13.95 -20.47 -21.72
N ILE A 51 15.05 -19.74 -21.51
CA ILE A 51 15.57 -19.44 -20.16
C ILE A 51 14.64 -18.45 -19.45
N VAL A 52 14.24 -17.37 -20.12
CA VAL A 52 13.26 -16.40 -19.57
C VAL A 52 11.95 -17.08 -19.22
N LEU A 53 11.41 -17.91 -20.12
CA LEU A 53 10.15 -18.62 -19.90
C LEU A 53 10.24 -19.60 -18.72
N LEU A 54 11.33 -20.38 -18.63
CA LEU A 54 11.56 -21.31 -17.53
C LEU A 54 11.68 -20.58 -16.19
N LEU A 55 12.46 -19.50 -16.12
CA LEU A 55 12.64 -18.72 -14.89
C LEU A 55 11.34 -18.04 -14.45
N ALA A 56 10.55 -17.49 -15.38
CA ALA A 56 9.26 -16.88 -15.08
C ALA A 56 8.27 -17.91 -14.50
N ILE A 57 8.17 -19.09 -15.12
CA ILE A 57 7.29 -20.17 -14.64
C ILE A 57 7.76 -20.67 -13.26
N LEU A 58 9.06 -20.91 -13.07
CA LEU A 58 9.61 -21.34 -11.77
C LEU A 58 9.37 -20.30 -10.68
N ALA A 59 9.57 -19.01 -10.97
CA ALA A 59 9.32 -17.91 -10.04
C ALA A 59 7.85 -17.85 -9.60
N MET A 60 6.90 -17.96 -10.53
CA MET A 60 5.47 -18.07 -10.21
C MET A 60 5.18 -19.30 -9.35
N LEU A 61 5.50 -20.50 -9.86
CA LEU A 61 5.23 -21.77 -9.16
C LEU A 61 5.77 -21.79 -7.73
N LEU A 62 6.96 -21.23 -7.48
CA LEU A 62 7.55 -21.18 -6.13
C LEU A 62 6.81 -20.20 -5.21
N GLY A 63 6.46 -19.00 -5.70
CA GLY A 63 5.70 -18.03 -4.90
C GLY A 63 4.26 -18.49 -4.61
N ASP A 64 3.59 -18.98 -5.65
CA ASP A 64 2.25 -19.56 -5.58
C ASP A 64 2.23 -20.80 -4.65
N LEU A 65 3.27 -21.65 -4.65
CA LEU A 65 3.38 -22.78 -3.73
C LEU A 65 3.53 -22.36 -2.26
N VAL A 66 4.28 -21.29 -1.97
CA VAL A 66 4.39 -20.71 -0.61
C VAL A 66 3.02 -20.26 -0.13
N LEU A 67 2.29 -19.50 -0.94
CA LEU A 67 0.94 -19.03 -0.62
C LEU A 67 -0.07 -20.17 -0.48
N PHE A 68 0.03 -21.20 -1.32
CA PHE A 68 -0.80 -22.41 -1.27
C PHE A 68 -0.58 -23.23 0.00
N ASP A 69 0.66 -23.39 0.46
CA ASP A 69 0.93 -24.09 1.72
C ASP A 69 0.52 -23.26 2.95
N LEU A 70 0.74 -21.95 2.91
CA LEU A 70 0.28 -21.03 3.96
C LEU A 70 -1.25 -21.07 4.08
N GLY A 71 -1.98 -21.02 2.96
CA GLY A 71 -3.44 -21.16 2.91
C GLY A 71 -3.92 -22.53 3.39
N ARG A 72 -3.16 -23.60 3.16
CA ARG A 72 -3.45 -24.96 3.66
C ARG A 72 -3.32 -25.07 5.18
N ARG A 73 -2.31 -24.42 5.77
CA ARG A 73 -2.03 -24.46 7.21
C ARG A 73 -2.93 -23.52 8.01
N MET A 74 -3.14 -22.29 7.52
CA MET A 74 -3.85 -21.22 8.22
C MET A 74 -5.33 -21.11 7.84
N GLY A 75 -5.75 -21.74 6.74
CA GLY A 75 -7.14 -21.76 6.30
C GLY A 75 -7.75 -20.37 6.12
N TRP A 76 -8.96 -20.18 6.65
CA TRP A 76 -9.71 -18.92 6.56
C TRP A 76 -9.08 -17.75 7.33
N ALA A 77 -8.21 -18.00 8.30
CA ALA A 77 -7.55 -16.93 9.06
C ALA A 77 -6.59 -16.10 8.18
N LEU A 78 -5.88 -16.75 7.26
CA LEU A 78 -5.03 -16.08 6.28
C LEU A 78 -5.86 -15.25 5.30
N LEU A 79 -6.98 -15.81 4.82
CA LEU A 79 -7.87 -15.09 3.90
C LEU A 79 -8.46 -13.83 4.55
N GLY A 80 -8.87 -13.92 5.83
CA GLY A 80 -9.32 -12.75 6.60
C GLY A 80 -8.23 -11.69 6.81
N PHE A 81 -6.96 -12.10 6.97
CA PHE A 81 -5.83 -11.17 7.06
C PHE A 81 -5.54 -10.48 5.71
N LEU A 82 -5.47 -11.25 4.62
CA LEU A 82 -5.26 -10.71 3.27
C LEU A 82 -6.41 -9.77 2.85
N CYS A 83 -7.65 -10.07 3.23
CA CYS A 83 -8.79 -9.19 2.97
C CYS A 83 -8.83 -7.91 3.82
N LYS A 84 -8.14 -7.85 4.97
CA LYS A 84 -7.91 -6.60 5.71
C LYS A 84 -6.86 -5.69 5.06
N ILE A 85 -5.95 -6.26 4.27
CA ILE A 85 -4.92 -5.53 3.50
C ILE A 85 -5.47 -5.11 2.13
N SER A 86 -6.44 -5.85 1.60
CA SER A 86 -7.12 -5.52 0.34
C SER A 86 -8.02 -4.29 0.47
N VAL A 87 -8.04 -3.45 -0.58
CA VAL A 87 -8.74 -2.15 -0.64
C VAL A 87 -10.28 -2.28 -0.53
N ASN A 88 -10.85 -3.48 -0.73
CA ASN A 88 -12.29 -3.76 -0.56
C ASN A 88 -12.51 -5.11 0.15
N PRO A 89 -12.70 -5.15 1.48
CA PRO A 89 -12.76 -6.42 2.24
C PRO A 89 -13.96 -7.32 1.91
N GLU A 90 -15.16 -6.74 1.76
CA GLU A 90 -16.42 -7.50 1.76
C GLU A 90 -16.69 -8.26 0.45
N THR A 91 -16.32 -7.68 -0.71
CA THR A 91 -16.46 -8.33 -2.02
C THR A 91 -15.33 -9.32 -2.32
N CYS A 92 -14.20 -9.24 -1.61
CA CYS A 92 -12.99 -10.02 -1.88
C CYS A 92 -13.17 -11.51 -1.55
N ILE A 93 -13.83 -11.85 -0.43
CA ILE A 93 -14.00 -13.24 0.00
C ILE A 93 -15.12 -13.94 -0.79
N LEU A 94 -16.34 -13.40 -0.78
CA LEU A 94 -17.54 -14.11 -1.22
C LEU A 94 -17.53 -14.41 -2.73
N ARG A 95 -17.23 -13.42 -3.59
CA ARG A 95 -17.21 -13.63 -5.05
C ARG A 95 -16.06 -14.53 -5.49
N SER A 96 -14.89 -14.40 -4.87
CA SER A 96 -13.72 -15.24 -5.16
C SER A 96 -13.98 -16.68 -4.76
N ALA A 97 -14.50 -16.92 -3.55
CA ALA A 97 -14.87 -18.23 -3.06
C ALA A 97 -15.97 -18.88 -3.92
N GLU A 98 -17.03 -18.16 -4.29
CA GLU A 98 -18.11 -18.71 -5.11
C GLU A 98 -17.65 -19.09 -6.53
N SER A 99 -16.82 -18.24 -7.16
CA SER A 99 -16.20 -18.55 -8.46
C SER A 99 -15.26 -19.76 -8.37
N PHE A 100 -14.51 -19.88 -7.28
CA PHE A 100 -13.63 -21.03 -7.03
C PHE A 100 -14.41 -22.31 -6.71
N TYR A 101 -15.55 -22.20 -6.01
CA TYR A 101 -16.43 -23.34 -5.72
C TYR A 101 -17.11 -23.88 -6.98
N LYS A 102 -17.54 -22.99 -7.88
CA LYS A 102 -18.20 -23.37 -9.15
C LYS A 102 -17.21 -23.80 -10.25
N ARG A 103 -16.00 -23.21 -10.32
CA ARG A 103 -15.05 -23.39 -11.45
C ARG A 103 -13.56 -23.46 -11.07
N GLY A 104 -13.20 -23.67 -9.80
CA GLY A 104 -11.86 -23.44 -9.22
C GLY A 104 -10.63 -23.96 -9.99
N LYS A 105 -10.75 -25.07 -10.71
CA LYS A 105 -9.69 -25.57 -11.61
C LYS A 105 -9.31 -24.57 -12.71
N LEU A 106 -10.32 -23.98 -13.35
CA LEU A 106 -10.14 -22.96 -14.39
C LEU A 106 -9.86 -21.58 -13.78
N THR A 107 -10.40 -21.32 -12.58
CA THR A 107 -10.17 -20.07 -11.84
C THR A 107 -8.68 -19.84 -11.56
N LEU A 108 -7.90 -20.88 -11.25
CA LEU A 108 -6.43 -20.78 -11.10
C LEU A 108 -5.71 -20.26 -12.36
N VAL A 109 -6.15 -20.68 -13.54
CA VAL A 109 -5.55 -20.27 -14.82
C VAL A 109 -5.90 -18.81 -15.13
N ILE A 110 -7.16 -18.43 -14.94
CA ILE A 110 -7.67 -17.10 -15.29
C ILE A 110 -7.25 -16.04 -14.25
N ALA A 111 -7.16 -16.41 -12.96
CA ALA A 111 -6.86 -15.47 -11.87
C ALA A 111 -5.52 -14.75 -12.05
N LYS A 112 -4.51 -15.38 -12.68
CA LYS A 112 -3.20 -14.75 -12.95
C LYS A 112 -3.32 -13.47 -13.79
N PHE A 113 -4.32 -13.36 -14.66
CA PHE A 113 -4.56 -12.18 -15.50
C PHE A 113 -5.37 -11.08 -14.80
N ILE A 114 -5.87 -11.32 -13.59
CA ILE A 114 -6.75 -10.39 -12.86
C ILE A 114 -6.04 -9.96 -11.57
N PRO A 115 -5.56 -8.70 -11.47
CA PRO A 115 -4.95 -8.17 -10.26
C PRO A 115 -5.83 -8.38 -9.03
N GLY A 116 -5.21 -8.78 -7.91
CA GLY A 116 -5.90 -9.11 -6.66
C GLY A 116 -6.63 -10.46 -6.63
N LEU A 117 -7.01 -11.05 -7.78
CA LEU A 117 -7.43 -12.47 -7.81
C LEU A 117 -6.23 -13.41 -7.84
N ASN A 118 -5.16 -13.06 -8.58
CA ASN A 118 -3.92 -13.83 -8.65
C ASN A 118 -3.42 -14.23 -7.26
N THR A 119 -3.18 -13.22 -6.41
CA THR A 119 -2.64 -13.36 -5.05
C THR A 119 -3.56 -14.09 -4.07
N MET A 120 -4.86 -14.17 -4.35
CA MET A 120 -5.85 -14.86 -3.52
C MET A 120 -6.12 -16.31 -3.96
N ALA A 121 -5.86 -16.64 -5.24
CA ALA A 121 -6.21 -17.93 -5.82
C ALA A 121 -5.40 -19.11 -5.23
N ALA A 122 -4.09 -18.93 -5.03
CA ALA A 122 -3.25 -19.95 -4.42
C ALA A 122 -3.57 -20.20 -2.92
N PRO A 123 -3.69 -19.18 -2.04
CA PRO A 123 -4.18 -19.36 -0.67
C PRO A 123 -5.54 -20.07 -0.59
N LEU A 124 -6.49 -19.71 -1.47
CA LEU A 124 -7.84 -20.27 -1.51
C LEU A 124 -7.84 -21.75 -1.95
N ALA A 125 -7.02 -22.11 -2.94
CA ALA A 125 -6.81 -23.51 -3.31
C ALA A 125 -6.23 -24.33 -2.15
N GLY A 126 -5.32 -23.71 -1.37
CA GLY A 126 -4.71 -24.30 -0.18
C GLY A 126 -5.74 -24.57 0.93
N SER A 127 -6.53 -23.56 1.28
CA SER A 127 -7.54 -23.63 2.36
C SER A 127 -8.67 -24.62 2.03
N MET A 128 -9.02 -24.77 0.75
CA MET A 128 -9.94 -25.81 0.26
C MET A 128 -9.33 -27.22 0.19
N LYS A 129 -8.11 -27.43 0.71
CA LYS A 129 -7.39 -28.72 0.73
C LYS A 129 -7.24 -29.37 -0.65
N MET A 130 -7.08 -28.57 -1.71
CA MET A 130 -6.83 -29.07 -3.06
C MET A 130 -5.56 -29.95 -3.09
N ARG A 131 -5.58 -31.05 -3.85
CA ARG A 131 -4.40 -31.93 -3.99
C ARG A 131 -3.26 -31.16 -4.65
N LEU A 132 -2.05 -31.18 -4.06
CA LEU A 132 -0.88 -30.45 -4.56
C LEU A 132 -0.58 -30.72 -6.05
N ALA A 133 -0.58 -31.99 -6.47
CA ALA A 133 -0.38 -32.37 -7.87
C ALA A 133 -1.52 -31.94 -8.82
N GLN A 134 -2.69 -31.53 -8.29
CA GLN A 134 -3.74 -30.90 -9.09
C GLN A 134 -3.53 -29.40 -9.18
N PHE A 135 -3.19 -28.75 -8.06
CA PHE A 135 -2.85 -27.33 -8.00
C PHE A 135 -1.72 -27.00 -8.98
N LEU A 136 -0.56 -27.65 -8.85
CA LEU A 136 0.62 -27.42 -9.70
C LEU A 136 0.34 -27.57 -11.21
N ARG A 137 -0.61 -28.42 -11.63
CA ARG A 137 -0.95 -28.57 -13.05
C ARG A 137 -1.73 -27.38 -13.60
N PHE A 138 -2.70 -26.87 -12.86
CA PHE A 138 -3.46 -25.68 -13.28
C PHE A 138 -2.64 -24.40 -13.10
N ASP A 139 -1.83 -24.35 -12.04
CA ASP A 139 -0.93 -23.24 -11.77
C ASP A 139 0.19 -23.14 -12.83
N PHE A 140 0.82 -24.26 -13.21
CA PHE A 140 1.75 -24.32 -14.35
C PHE A 140 1.10 -23.88 -15.67
N ALA A 141 -0.12 -24.34 -15.96
CA ALA A 141 -0.83 -23.96 -17.17
C ALA A 141 -1.12 -22.44 -17.21
N GLY A 142 -1.53 -21.86 -16.07
CA GLY A 142 -1.69 -20.42 -15.92
C GLY A 142 -0.37 -19.66 -16.05
N ALA A 143 0.68 -20.10 -15.35
CA ALA A 143 1.99 -19.47 -15.35
C ALA A 143 2.64 -19.48 -16.75
N ALA A 144 2.54 -20.61 -17.46
CA ALA A 144 3.00 -20.73 -18.84
C ALA A 144 2.20 -19.80 -19.78
N LEU A 145 0.87 -19.78 -19.67
CA LEU A 145 0.03 -18.90 -20.50
C LEU A 145 0.31 -17.41 -20.22
N TYR A 146 0.50 -17.03 -18.96
CA TYR A 146 0.82 -15.66 -18.54
C TYR A 146 2.21 -15.23 -19.03
N ALA A 147 3.24 -16.06 -18.79
CA ALA A 147 4.60 -15.77 -19.25
C ALA A 147 4.70 -15.71 -20.79
N LEU A 148 3.98 -16.59 -21.51
CA LEU A 148 3.89 -16.53 -22.98
C LEU A 148 3.14 -15.28 -23.44
N ALA A 149 2.00 -14.93 -22.82
CA ALA A 149 1.22 -13.75 -23.24
C ALA A 149 2.04 -12.46 -23.12
N TYR A 150 2.61 -12.17 -21.96
CA TYR A 150 3.41 -10.95 -21.74
C TYR A 150 4.78 -11.00 -22.42
N GLY A 151 5.42 -12.18 -22.48
CA GLY A 151 6.68 -12.37 -23.20
C GLY A 151 6.53 -12.18 -24.72
N CYS A 152 5.51 -12.77 -25.34
CA CYS A 152 5.21 -12.56 -26.76
C CYS A 152 4.76 -11.12 -27.05
N LEU A 153 4.01 -10.48 -26.15
CA LEU A 153 3.68 -9.06 -26.26
C LEU A 153 4.95 -8.20 -26.31
N GLY A 154 5.89 -8.43 -25.40
CA GLY A 154 7.21 -7.77 -25.41
C GLY A 154 8.03 -8.06 -26.67
N PHE A 155 7.99 -9.30 -27.16
CA PHE A 155 8.72 -9.73 -28.35
C PHE A 155 8.19 -9.08 -29.64
N VAL A 156 6.87 -9.07 -29.83
CA VAL A 156 6.23 -8.52 -31.04
C VAL A 156 6.26 -6.99 -31.03
N PHE A 157 5.98 -6.35 -29.90
CA PHE A 157 5.97 -4.89 -29.79
C PHE A 157 7.36 -4.30 -29.50
N ARG A 158 8.46 -5.06 -29.69
CA ARG A 158 9.82 -4.59 -29.36
C ARG A 158 10.15 -3.24 -29.99
N ASP A 159 9.74 -3.01 -31.24
CA ASP A 159 10.14 -1.81 -31.99
C ASP A 159 9.31 -0.59 -31.54
N PHE A 160 8.08 -0.80 -31.07
CA PHE A 160 7.29 0.24 -30.38
C PHE A 160 7.86 0.53 -28.99
N LEU A 161 8.26 -0.49 -28.24
CA LEU A 161 8.97 -0.36 -26.96
C LEU A 161 10.32 0.36 -27.15
N ALA A 162 11.07 0.06 -28.22
CA ALA A 162 12.33 0.70 -28.55
C ALA A 162 12.15 2.15 -28.99
N ALA A 163 11.11 2.44 -29.79
CA ALA A 163 10.72 3.80 -30.17
C ALA A 163 10.27 4.63 -28.96
N LEU A 164 9.53 4.00 -28.02
CA LEU A 164 9.29 4.59 -26.70
C LEU A 164 10.62 4.86 -25.99
N THR A 165 11.46 3.87 -25.72
CA THR A 165 12.69 4.09 -24.93
C THR A 165 13.62 5.12 -25.57
N ASN A 166 13.73 5.17 -26.90
CA ASN A 166 14.57 6.16 -27.60
C ASN A 166 13.95 7.57 -27.53
N SER A 167 12.63 7.72 -27.67
CA SER A 167 11.94 9.00 -27.43
C SER A 167 11.97 9.41 -25.95
N PHE A 168 11.98 8.43 -25.05
CA PHE A 168 12.04 8.59 -23.60
C PHE A 168 13.46 8.75 -23.05
N GLN A 169 14.54 8.67 -23.82
CA GLN A 169 15.86 9.11 -23.31
C GLN A 169 15.93 10.63 -23.11
N ALA A 170 15.03 11.39 -23.75
CA ALA A 170 14.75 12.79 -23.45
C ALA A 170 13.56 12.92 -22.46
N ALA A 171 12.39 12.37 -22.80
CA ALA A 171 11.18 12.55 -21.98
C ALA A 171 11.23 11.83 -20.62
N GLY A 172 11.89 10.67 -20.53
CA GLY A 172 12.04 9.88 -19.32
C GLY A 172 12.98 10.50 -18.30
N ARG A 173 14.05 11.20 -18.72
CA ARG A 173 14.87 12.01 -17.79
C ARG A 173 14.07 13.19 -17.24
N LEU A 174 13.25 13.84 -18.05
CA LEU A 174 12.33 14.89 -17.58
C LEU A 174 11.25 14.35 -16.65
N LEU A 175 10.73 13.15 -16.91
CA LEU A 175 9.73 12.48 -16.06
C LEU A 175 10.34 12.04 -14.71
N GLU A 176 11.53 11.42 -14.75
CA GLU A 176 12.32 11.06 -13.57
C GLU A 176 12.64 12.29 -12.72
N GLN A 177 13.12 13.37 -13.35
CA GLN A 177 13.39 14.64 -12.68
C GLN A 177 12.12 15.25 -12.09
N THR A 178 10.99 15.28 -12.82
CA THR A 178 9.74 15.85 -12.28
C THR A 178 9.15 15.02 -11.15
N VAL A 179 9.20 13.68 -11.21
CA VAL A 179 8.80 12.80 -10.10
C VAL A 179 9.72 13.00 -8.89
N LEU A 180 11.05 13.05 -9.10
CA LEU A 180 12.01 13.28 -8.03
C LEU A 180 11.84 14.67 -7.38
N ILE A 181 11.62 15.71 -8.19
CA ILE A 181 11.32 17.07 -7.72
C ILE A 181 10.00 17.12 -6.97
N ALA A 182 8.96 16.42 -7.43
CA ALA A 182 7.67 16.36 -6.74
C ALA A 182 7.79 15.65 -5.38
N ILE A 183 8.52 14.54 -5.30
CA ILE A 183 8.82 13.84 -4.05
C ILE A 183 9.64 14.73 -3.11
N LEU A 184 10.70 15.38 -3.61
CA LEU A 184 11.53 16.28 -2.83
C LEU A 184 10.74 17.47 -2.29
N ALA A 185 9.93 18.11 -3.14
CA ALA A 185 9.05 19.22 -2.76
C ALA A 185 8.02 18.78 -1.71
N TYR A 186 7.44 17.58 -1.84
CA TYR A 186 6.53 17.01 -0.83
C TYR A 186 7.24 16.77 0.50
N VAL A 187 8.45 16.20 0.49
CA VAL A 187 9.25 15.96 1.71
C VAL A 187 9.64 17.29 2.37
N VAL A 188 10.11 18.27 1.60
CA VAL A 188 10.44 19.62 2.11
C VAL A 188 9.20 20.32 2.68
N TYR A 189 8.06 20.25 1.99
CA TYR A 189 6.78 20.77 2.48
C TYR A 189 6.38 20.10 3.80
N ARG A 190 6.44 18.76 3.89
CA ARG A 190 6.14 18.02 5.11
C ARG A 190 7.10 18.34 6.25
N ALA A 191 8.39 18.51 5.98
CA ALA A 191 9.40 18.92 6.95
C ALA A 191 9.20 20.37 7.43
N TRP A 192 8.87 21.29 6.53
CA TRP A 192 8.54 22.67 6.85
C TRP A 192 7.26 22.78 7.69
N LEU A 193 6.20 22.05 7.33
CA LEU A 193 5.01 21.95 8.17
C LEU A 193 5.37 21.37 9.54
N PHE A 194 6.18 20.31 9.59
CA PHE A 194 6.59 19.70 10.86
C PHE A 194 7.37 20.69 11.75
N GLN A 195 8.32 21.44 11.20
CA GLN A 195 9.04 22.48 11.95
C GLN A 195 8.12 23.62 12.37
N LYS A 196 7.29 24.13 11.47
CA LYS A 196 6.32 25.21 11.74
C LYS A 196 5.33 24.81 12.84
N TYR A 197 4.83 23.57 12.83
CA TYR A 197 3.89 23.05 13.82
C TYR A 197 4.54 22.46 15.08
N ALA A 198 5.84 22.15 15.07
CA ALA A 198 6.59 21.80 16.27
C ALA A 198 6.68 22.99 17.26
N VAL A 199 6.74 24.23 16.76
CA VAL A 199 6.73 25.44 17.62
C VAL A 199 5.41 25.58 18.39
N TYR A 200 4.27 25.29 17.75
CA TYR A 200 2.95 25.32 18.41
C TYR A 200 2.70 24.14 19.37
N ARG A 201 3.65 23.20 19.51
CA ARG A 201 3.55 22.08 20.47
C ARG A 201 3.94 22.47 21.90
N VAL A 202 4.46 23.68 22.11
CA VAL A 202 4.85 24.22 23.41
C VAL A 202 3.67 24.96 24.05
N VAL A 203 2.55 24.25 24.27
CA VAL A 203 1.50 24.72 25.18
C VAL A 203 1.89 24.26 26.59
N PRO A 204 2.20 25.17 27.53
CA PRO A 204 2.56 24.77 28.89
C PRO A 204 1.38 24.05 29.55
N ARG A 205 1.64 22.86 30.11
CA ARG A 205 0.63 22.11 30.88
C ARG A 205 0.70 22.53 32.33
N VAL A 206 -0.47 22.79 32.92
CA VAL A 206 -0.63 23.20 34.32
C VAL A 206 -1.24 22.03 35.10
N GLN A 207 -0.81 21.83 36.34
CA GLN A 207 -1.35 20.78 37.21
C GLN A 207 -2.74 21.17 37.74
N VAL A 208 -3.62 20.19 37.93
CA VAL A 208 -5.03 20.43 38.31
C VAL A 208 -5.12 21.12 39.67
N GLU A 209 -4.22 20.79 40.59
CA GLU A 209 -4.12 21.34 41.94
C GLU A 209 -3.60 22.78 41.97
N GLU A 210 -2.90 23.22 40.92
CA GLU A 210 -2.48 24.61 40.76
C GLU A 210 -3.65 25.47 40.26
N LEU A 211 -4.36 25.00 39.22
CA LEU A 211 -5.56 25.67 38.71
C LEU A 211 -6.67 25.74 39.78
N ALA A 212 -6.88 24.65 40.53
CA ALA A 212 -7.85 24.62 41.63
C ALA A 212 -7.53 25.64 42.74
N ARG A 213 -6.25 25.84 43.08
CA ARG A 213 -5.83 26.88 44.04
C ARG A 213 -6.09 28.29 43.52
N LYS A 214 -5.74 28.58 42.26
CA LYS A 214 -6.04 29.89 41.64
C LYS A 214 -7.54 30.20 41.64
N LEU A 215 -8.37 29.23 41.25
CA LEU A 215 -9.83 29.36 41.24
C LEU A 215 -10.45 29.53 42.64
N ALA A 216 -9.77 29.07 43.70
CA ALA A 216 -10.21 29.22 45.09
C ALA A 216 -9.72 30.53 45.76
N SER A 217 -8.97 31.36 45.04
CA SER A 217 -8.38 32.62 45.52
C SER A 217 -9.03 33.84 44.85
N ASP A 218 -8.72 35.04 45.34
CA ASP A 218 -9.16 36.30 44.72
C ASP A 218 -8.62 36.50 43.28
N GLU A 219 -7.60 35.73 42.85
CA GLU A 219 -7.11 35.72 41.47
C GLU A 219 -8.13 35.10 40.47
N SER A 220 -9.17 34.43 40.97
CA SER A 220 -10.22 33.80 40.14
C SER A 220 -10.86 34.74 39.11
N ALA A 221 -10.88 36.06 39.36
CA ALA A 221 -11.38 37.06 38.42
C ALA A 221 -10.56 37.14 37.11
N GLY A 222 -9.25 36.85 37.15
CA GLY A 222 -8.34 36.89 36.01
C GLY A 222 -8.23 35.57 35.23
N VAL A 223 -8.88 34.51 35.69
CA VAL A 223 -8.81 33.17 35.11
C VAL A 223 -10.03 32.89 34.23
N LEU A 224 -9.80 32.38 33.02
CA LEU A 224 -10.85 31.84 32.14
C LEU A 224 -10.60 30.35 31.87
N VAL A 225 -11.48 29.48 32.36
CA VAL A 225 -11.43 28.04 32.08
C VAL A 225 -12.30 27.72 30.87
N MET A 226 -11.78 26.94 29.92
CA MET A 226 -12.47 26.59 28.68
C MET A 226 -12.54 25.08 28.44
N ASP A 227 -13.74 24.59 28.14
CA ASP A 227 -14.01 23.20 27.80
C ASP A 227 -13.96 23.04 26.27
N VAL A 228 -12.97 22.29 25.77
CA VAL A 228 -12.78 21.97 24.34
C VAL A 228 -13.10 20.51 24.01
N ARG A 229 -13.91 19.84 24.85
CA ARG A 229 -14.39 18.48 24.54
C ARG A 229 -15.24 18.50 23.26
N SER A 230 -15.01 17.51 22.41
CA SER A 230 -15.73 17.37 21.15
C SER A 230 -17.19 16.95 21.37
N HIS A 231 -18.00 17.06 20.33
CA HIS A 231 -19.47 16.98 20.40
C HIS A 231 -20.04 15.66 20.97
N GLY A 232 -19.25 14.58 21.03
CA GLY A 232 -19.61 13.29 21.64
C GLY A 232 -19.16 13.10 23.10
N TYR A 233 -18.57 14.13 23.73
CA TYR A 233 -18.18 14.17 25.14
C TYR A 233 -18.74 15.40 25.89
N TYR A 234 -19.55 16.21 25.20
CA TYR A 234 -20.22 17.40 25.75
C TYR A 234 -21.73 17.12 25.88
N ASP A 235 -22.10 16.22 26.78
CA ASP A 235 -23.50 15.94 27.07
C ASP A 235 -24.08 16.90 28.12
N ALA A 236 -25.41 16.94 28.23
CA ALA A 236 -26.11 17.74 29.25
C ALA A 236 -25.79 17.28 30.68
N GLU A 237 -25.54 15.98 30.87
CA GLU A 237 -25.21 15.35 32.15
C GLU A 237 -23.69 15.33 32.45
N ALA A 238 -22.85 15.71 31.48
CA ALA A 238 -21.40 15.69 31.64
C ALA A 238 -20.95 16.72 32.69
N LEU A 239 -20.29 16.24 33.75
CA LEU A 239 -19.64 17.09 34.74
C LEU A 239 -18.63 18.04 34.06
N ARG A 240 -18.55 19.27 34.57
CA ARG A 240 -17.72 20.37 34.04
C ARG A 240 -17.06 21.12 35.18
N ILE A 241 -15.95 21.79 34.90
CA ILE A 241 -15.31 22.68 35.88
C ILE A 241 -16.24 23.88 36.11
N LYS A 242 -16.55 24.20 37.37
CA LYS A 242 -17.47 25.29 37.70
C LYS A 242 -16.96 26.62 37.12
N GLY A 243 -17.79 27.27 36.29
CA GLY A 243 -17.44 28.52 35.62
C GLY A 243 -16.74 28.35 34.26
N SER A 244 -16.53 27.12 33.76
CA SER A 244 -15.93 26.92 32.43
C SER A 244 -16.88 27.29 31.29
N ILE A 245 -16.36 27.94 30.24
CA ILE A 245 -17.09 28.25 29.00
C ILE A 245 -16.77 27.17 27.95
N ARG A 246 -17.75 26.72 27.15
CA ARG A 246 -17.48 25.86 25.98
C ARG A 246 -16.78 26.66 24.89
N LEU A 247 -15.74 26.09 24.30
CA LEU A 247 -15.11 26.58 23.07
C LEU A 247 -15.27 25.48 22.01
N GLU A 248 -16.09 25.70 20.99
CA GLU A 248 -16.40 24.68 19.98
C GLU A 248 -15.23 24.53 18.99
N PRO A 249 -14.56 23.35 18.92
CA PRO A 249 -13.38 23.18 18.07
C PRO A 249 -13.66 23.42 16.58
N ASN A 250 -14.90 23.18 16.13
CA ASN A 250 -15.32 23.38 14.74
C ASN A 250 -15.60 24.85 14.37
N ASN A 251 -15.76 25.75 15.35
CA ASN A 251 -16.07 27.17 15.14
C ASN A 251 -15.00 28.12 15.75
N LEU A 252 -13.83 27.55 16.07
CA LEU A 252 -12.73 28.18 16.81
C LEU A 252 -12.33 29.57 16.27
N SER A 253 -12.37 29.78 14.95
CA SER A 253 -11.96 31.04 14.31
C SER A 253 -12.90 32.23 14.57
N GLU A 254 -14.18 31.98 14.86
CA GLU A 254 -15.12 33.04 15.25
C GLU A 254 -15.09 33.27 16.76
N GLU A 255 -15.06 32.19 17.55
CA GLU A 255 -15.03 32.27 19.01
C GLU A 255 -13.74 32.91 19.53
N LEU A 256 -12.58 32.68 18.88
CA LEU A 256 -11.32 33.37 19.20
C LEU A 256 -11.42 34.92 19.12
N LYS A 257 -12.36 35.48 18.36
CA LYS A 257 -12.52 36.95 18.22
C LYS A 257 -13.20 37.58 19.43
N THR A 258 -14.00 36.82 20.17
CA THR A 258 -14.80 37.32 21.31
C THR A 258 -14.15 37.08 22.66
N LEU A 259 -13.00 36.39 22.71
CA LEU A 259 -12.31 36.09 23.96
C LEU A 259 -11.68 37.34 24.60
N PRO A 260 -11.78 37.48 25.95
CA PRO A 260 -11.06 38.52 26.68
C PRO A 260 -9.55 38.33 26.53
N LYS A 261 -8.83 39.43 26.25
CA LYS A 261 -7.36 39.45 26.06
C LYS A 261 -6.59 39.76 27.34
N ASP A 262 -7.33 40.07 28.40
CA ASP A 262 -6.90 40.48 29.74
C ASP A 262 -6.88 39.33 30.76
N LYS A 263 -7.19 38.10 30.33
CA LYS A 263 -7.33 36.91 31.19
C LYS A 263 -6.43 35.76 30.76
N ASP A 264 -5.95 35.00 31.74
CA ASP A 264 -5.26 33.73 31.50
C ASP A 264 -6.28 32.67 31.06
N ILE A 265 -6.05 32.06 29.89
CA ILE A 265 -6.95 31.05 29.31
C ILE A 265 -6.40 29.64 29.59
N TYR A 266 -7.14 28.86 30.38
CA TYR A 266 -6.83 27.46 30.70
C TYR A 266 -7.80 26.55 29.96
N VAL A 267 -7.29 25.74 29.04
CA VAL A 267 -8.09 24.84 28.19
C VAL A 267 -8.02 23.41 28.72
N TYR A 268 -9.16 22.71 28.81
CA TYR A 268 -9.21 21.29 29.16
C TYR A 268 -10.01 20.45 28.17
N CYS A 269 -9.59 19.20 27.99
CA CYS A 269 -10.27 18.16 27.25
C CYS A 269 -10.46 16.91 28.13
N THR A 270 -10.99 15.84 27.54
CA THR A 270 -11.00 14.49 28.13
C THR A 270 -9.59 13.93 28.26
#